data_AF-A0A660S5T1-F1
#
_entry.id   AF-A0A660S5T1-F1
#
_cell.length_a   1.000
_cell.length_b   1.000
_cell.length_c   1.000
_cell.angle_alpha   90.00
_cell.angle_beta   90.00
_cell.angle_gamma   90.00
#
_symmetry.space_group_name_H-M   'P 1'
#
loop_
_entity.id
_entity.type
_entity.pdbx_description
1 polymer ?
#
loop_
_entity_poly.entity_id
_entity_poly.type
_entity_poly.pdbx_seq_one_letter_code
_entity_poly.pdbx_strand_id
1 'polypeptide(L)'
;MNEIAKLVPLVTLKEAVKSEPRLKKLAKSNFKVKQLLEVAQCLEGLHRHVLMRATLVVISDNKPLMHYSPLYRTTTGEVCTQLTQTE
;
A
#
# COMPACT_ATOMS: atom_id res chain seq x y z
N MET A 1 -3.97 -18.99 8.88
CA MET A 1 -3.71 -17.81 8.01
C MET A 1 -2.33 -17.17 8.26
N ASN A 2 -1.73 -17.27 9.45
CA ASN A 2 -0.47 -16.58 9.80
C ASN A 2 0.85 -17.21 9.29
N GLU A 3 0.92 -18.53 9.09
CA GLU A 3 2.22 -19.18 8.85
C GLU A 3 2.88 -18.79 7.52
N ILE A 4 2.09 -18.49 6.48
CA ILE A 4 2.63 -18.04 5.19
C ILE A 4 3.07 -16.57 5.28
N ALA A 5 2.32 -15.72 5.99
CA ALA A 5 2.64 -14.31 6.14
C ALA A 5 3.95 -14.07 6.90
N LYS A 6 4.26 -14.92 7.90
CA LYS A 6 5.53 -14.88 8.64
C LYS A 6 6.77 -15.16 7.79
N LEU A 7 6.59 -15.84 6.64
CA LEU A 7 7.67 -16.20 5.72
C LEU A 7 7.95 -15.12 4.67
N VAL A 8 7.16 -14.03 4.65
CA VAL A 8 7.34 -12.93 3.69
C VAL A 8 8.15 -11.82 4.36
N PRO A 9 9.43 -11.61 3.96
CA PRO A 9 10.21 -10.47 4.42
C PRO A 9 9.59 -9.12 3.98
N LEU A 10 10.04 -8.01 4.58
CA LEU A 10 9.62 -6.64 4.23
C LEU A 10 10.20 -6.19 2.87
N VAL A 11 9.95 -6.97 1.83
CA VAL A 11 10.39 -6.78 0.44
C VAL A 11 9.24 -7.14 -0.49
N THR A 12 9.39 -6.93 -1.79
CA THR A 12 8.33 -7.29 -2.74
C THR A 12 8.04 -8.79 -2.72
N LEU A 13 6.81 -9.20 -3.03
CA LEU A 13 6.41 -10.60 -3.06
C LEU A 13 7.25 -11.40 -4.06
N LYS A 14 7.69 -10.77 -5.15
CA LYS A 14 8.63 -11.35 -6.12
C LYS A 14 10.00 -11.64 -5.52
N GLU A 15 10.52 -10.73 -4.70
CA GLU A 15 11.80 -10.90 -4.01
C GLU A 15 11.68 -11.91 -2.86
N ALA A 16 10.59 -11.86 -2.09
CA ALA A 16 10.29 -12.80 -1.03
C ALA A 16 10.28 -14.26 -1.52
N VAL A 17 9.69 -14.51 -2.70
CA VAL A 17 9.68 -15.87 -3.32
C VAL A 17 11.07 -16.30 -3.80
N LYS A 18 11.97 -15.37 -4.12
CA LYS A 18 13.36 -15.67 -4.49
C LYS A 18 14.25 -15.90 -3.26
N SER A 19 14.06 -15.11 -2.20
CA SER A 19 14.89 -15.13 -1.00
C SER A 19 14.53 -16.24 -0.01
N GLU A 20 13.26 -16.67 0.06
CA GLU A 20 12.81 -17.71 0.99
C GLU A 20 12.47 -19.04 0.27
N PRO A 21 13.37 -20.05 0.35
CA PRO A 21 13.16 -21.35 -0.29
C PRO A 21 11.91 -22.09 0.19
N ARG A 22 11.48 -21.90 1.45
CA ARG A 22 10.28 -22.53 2.01
C ARG A 22 9.02 -22.02 1.32
N LEU A 23 8.96 -20.71 1.04
CA LEU A 23 7.85 -20.09 0.33
C LEU A 23 7.75 -20.64 -1.10
N LYS A 24 8.89 -20.80 -1.78
CA LYS A 24 8.96 -21.40 -3.12
C LYS A 24 8.53 -22.87 -3.11
N LYS A 25 8.89 -23.65 -2.09
CA LYS A 25 8.44 -25.04 -1.93
C LYS A 25 6.93 -25.12 -1.70
N LEU A 26 6.38 -24.27 -0.83
CA LEU A 26 4.95 -24.20 -0.53
C LEU A 26 4.12 -23.78 -1.76
N ALA A 27 4.61 -22.83 -2.55
CA ALA A 27 3.99 -22.43 -3.80
C ALA A 27 3.95 -23.56 -4.83
N LYS A 28 4.94 -24.47 -4.81
CA LYS A 28 4.98 -25.64 -5.71
C LYS A 28 4.14 -26.81 -5.20
N SER A 29 4.09 -27.03 -3.90
CA SER A 29 3.38 -28.18 -3.32
C SER A 29 1.88 -27.95 -3.15
N ASN A 30 1.45 -26.69 -2.99
CA ASN A 30 0.05 -26.35 -2.70
C ASN A 30 -0.51 -25.35 -3.71
N PHE A 31 -1.45 -25.83 -4.53
CA PHE A 31 -2.14 -25.02 -5.54
C PHE A 31 -2.85 -23.79 -4.95
N LYS A 32 -3.42 -23.90 -3.73
CA LYS A 32 -4.07 -22.76 -3.06
C LYS A 32 -3.08 -21.66 -2.70
N VAL A 33 -1.86 -22.04 -2.30
CA VAL A 33 -0.78 -21.08 -1.99
C VAL A 33 -0.29 -20.41 -3.27
N LYS A 34 -0.20 -21.16 -4.37
CA LYS A 34 0.13 -20.60 -5.68
C LYS A 34 -0.88 -19.54 -6.11
N GLN A 35 -2.17 -19.85 -6.08
CA GLN A 35 -3.23 -18.89 -6.43
C GLN A 35 -3.23 -17.68 -5.50
N LEU A 36 -3.01 -17.87 -4.19
CA LEU A 36 -2.89 -16.78 -3.23
C LEU A 36 -1.75 -15.83 -3.60
N LEU A 37 -0.58 -16.36 -3.93
CA LEU A 37 0.59 -15.56 -4.32
C LEU A 37 0.37 -14.83 -5.65
N GLU A 38 -0.29 -15.46 -6.62
CA GLU A 38 -0.64 -14.82 -7.90
C GLU A 38 -1.59 -13.63 -7.70
N VAL A 39 -2.65 -13.80 -6.91
CA VAL A 39 -3.58 -12.71 -6.59
C VAL A 39 -2.88 -11.63 -5.76
N ALA A 40 -2.08 -12.01 -4.77
CA ALA A 40 -1.33 -11.07 -3.95
C ALA A 40 -0.33 -10.24 -4.76
N GLN A 41 0.34 -10.82 -5.77
CA GLN A 41 1.22 -10.08 -6.69
C GLN A 41 0.47 -9.06 -7.54
N CYS A 42 -0.78 -9.35 -7.91
CA CYS A 42 -1.61 -8.40 -8.66
C CYS A 42 -2.05 -7.21 -7.81
N LEU A 43 -2.24 -7.43 -6.50
CA LEU A 43 -2.66 -6.39 -5.55
C LEU A 43 -1.49 -5.65 -4.88
N GLU A 44 -0.26 -6.14 -5.06
CA GLU A 44 0.95 -5.53 -4.53
C GLU A 44 1.18 -4.14 -5.16
N GLY A 45 1.32 -3.11 -4.34
CA GLY A 45 1.51 -1.73 -4.79
C GLY A 45 0.20 -0.94 -5.01
N LEU A 46 -0.97 -1.56 -4.82
CA LEU A 46 -2.22 -0.82 -4.84
C LEU A 46 -2.41 0.00 -3.55
N HIS A 47 -2.75 1.27 -3.72
CA HIS A 47 -3.09 2.16 -2.61
C HIS A 47 -4.39 1.69 -1.97
N ARG A 48 -4.33 1.28 -0.70
CA ARG A 48 -5.48 0.74 0.03
C ARG A 48 -6.41 1.82 0.59
N HIS A 49 -5.83 2.86 1.19
CA HIS A 49 -6.55 3.99 1.76
C HIS A 49 -5.72 5.25 1.56
N VAL A 50 -6.39 6.38 1.33
CA VAL A 50 -5.76 7.69 1.45
C VAL A 50 -5.55 7.95 2.94
N LEU A 51 -4.28 8.02 3.37
CA LEU A 51 -3.92 8.34 4.74
C LEU A 51 -3.49 9.80 4.82
N MET A 52 -3.94 10.51 5.84
CA MET A 52 -3.41 11.82 6.18
C MET A 52 -2.00 11.66 6.74
N ARG A 53 -1.02 12.36 6.15
CA ARG A 53 0.31 12.51 6.76
C ARG A 53 0.31 13.78 7.60
N ALA A 54 0.16 13.61 8.91
CA ALA A 54 0.02 14.71 9.88
C ALA A 54 1.24 15.66 9.99
N THR A 55 2.33 15.38 9.28
CA THR A 55 3.59 16.13 9.37
C THR A 55 3.64 17.36 8.46
N LEU A 56 2.72 17.51 7.50
CA LEU A 56 2.81 18.54 6.46
C LEU A 56 1.49 19.32 6.33
N VAL A 57 1.56 20.63 6.61
CA VAL A 57 0.45 21.58 6.47
C VAL A 57 0.66 22.38 5.19
N VAL A 58 -0.37 22.47 4.35
CA VAL A 58 -0.33 23.27 3.12
C VAL A 58 -0.95 24.63 3.39
N ILE A 59 -0.18 25.70 3.19
CA ILE A 59 -0.65 27.09 3.28
C ILE A 59 -0.69 27.67 1.87
N SER A 60 -1.89 28.04 1.40
CA SER A 60 -2.05 28.79 0.15
C SER A 60 -1.69 30.26 0.36
N ASP A 61 -1.20 30.90 -0.70
CA ASP A 61 -0.82 32.31 -0.72
C ASP A 61 -1.99 33.26 -0.43
N ASN A 62 -2.91 33.41 -1.38
CA ASN A 62 -3.99 34.39 -1.36
C ASN A 62 -5.27 33.87 -2.04
N LYS A 63 -5.26 32.62 -2.54
CA LYS A 63 -6.41 31.95 -3.16
C LYS A 63 -6.82 30.72 -2.36
N PRO A 64 -8.12 30.38 -2.30
CA PRO A 64 -8.58 29.15 -1.65
C PRO A 64 -7.85 27.90 -2.17
N LEU A 65 -7.51 26.95 -1.29
CA LEU A 65 -6.82 25.69 -1.63
C LEU A 65 -7.51 24.88 -2.75
N MET A 66 -8.82 25.04 -2.91
CA MET A 66 -9.61 24.42 -3.98
C MET A 66 -9.16 24.82 -5.39
N HIS A 67 -8.46 25.95 -5.56
CA HIS A 67 -7.88 26.35 -6.84
C HIS A 67 -6.60 25.59 -7.21
N TYR A 68 -5.94 24.97 -6.22
CA TYR A 68 -4.64 24.32 -6.40
C TYR A 68 -4.74 22.79 -6.38
N SER A 69 -5.66 22.23 -5.58
CA SER A 69 -5.85 20.78 -5.47
C SER A 69 -7.29 20.47 -5.05
N PRO A 70 -7.85 19.34 -5.51
CA PRO A 70 -9.06 18.82 -4.91
C PRO A 70 -8.79 18.44 -3.44
N LEU A 71 -9.80 18.68 -2.61
CA LEU A 71 -9.77 18.46 -1.17
C LEU A 71 -10.74 17.34 -0.80
N TYR A 72 -10.44 16.59 0.25
CA TYR A 72 -11.37 15.63 0.85
C TYR A 72 -11.50 15.87 2.35
N ARG A 73 -12.63 15.43 2.91
CA ARG A 73 -12.86 15.46 4.35
C ARG A 73 -12.72 14.06 4.93
N THR A 74 -11.91 13.92 5.97
CA THR A 74 -11.79 12.66 6.72
C THR A 74 -13.04 12.41 7.56
N THR A 75 -13.22 11.18 8.05
CA THR A 75 -14.31 10.84 8.99
C THR A 75 -14.20 11.59 10.31
N THR A 76 -13.01 12.09 10.66
CA THR A 76 -12.73 12.93 11.84
C THR A 76 -12.98 14.42 11.60
N GLY A 77 -13.34 14.81 10.36
CA GLY A 77 -13.72 16.19 10.01
C GLY A 77 -12.57 17.07 9.49
N GLU A 78 -11.37 16.52 9.38
CA GLU A 78 -10.17 17.22 8.89
C GLU A 78 -10.23 17.41 7.37
N VAL A 79 -9.71 18.54 6.88
CA VAL A 79 -9.63 18.84 5.45
C VAL A 79 -8.24 18.50 4.95
N CYS A 80 -8.15 17.59 3.98
CA CYS A 80 -6.89 17.09 3.44
C CYS A 80 -6.82 17.29 1.92
N THR A 81 -5.61 17.50 1.39
CA THR A 81 -5.37 17.50 -0.05
C THR A 81 -5.39 16.06 -0.58
N GLN A 82 -5.94 15.85 -1.77
CA GLN A 82 -5.96 14.52 -2.40
C GLN A 82 -4.66 14.17 -3.13
N LEU A 83 -3.71 15.10 -3.19
CA LEU A 83 -2.40 14.89 -3.78
C LEU A 83 -1.49 14.14 -2.82
N THR A 84 -0.89 13.06 -3.29
CA THR A 84 0.25 12.42 -2.63
C THR A 84 1.45 13.36 -2.72
N GLN A 85 2.19 13.48 -1.62
CA GLN A 85 3.46 14.18 -1.66
C GLN A 85 4.45 13.35 -2.47
N THR A 86 4.84 13.86 -3.62
CA THR A 86 5.96 13.34 -4.39
C THR A 86 7.24 13.66 -3.62
N GLU A 87 8.11 12.67 -3.44
CA GLU A 87 9.48 12.88 -2.93
C GLU A 87 10.35 13.58 -3.98
#